data_AF-A0A2R6LND5-F1
#
_entry.id   AF-A0A2R6LND5-F1
#
_cell.length_a   1.000
_cell.length_b   1.000
_cell.length_c   1.000
_cell.angle_alpha   90.00
_cell.angle_beta   90.00
_cell.angle_gamma   90.00
#
_symmetry.space_group_name_H-M   'P 1'
#
loop_
_entity.id
_entity.type
_entity.pdbx_description
1 polymer ?
#
loop_
_entity_poly.entity_id
_entity_poly.type
_entity_poly.pdbx_seq_one_letter_code
_entity_poly.pdbx_strand_id
1 'polypeptide(L)'
;MPTRRRLLAAAGLAAASSGCMSALGNDDGDASGDGEQSVGGSGDGAVRLERLSLQNNHDAGHQVQLAVEGKEGLLHMGTYELEAGSGTTVEGDWTGTTDAYRVNGRLDDGEIRSAGVTEGVGD
;
A
#
# COMPACT_ATOMS: atom_id res chain seq x y z
N MET A 1 18.35 27.69 35.96
CA MET A 1 17.52 26.59 36.51
C MET A 1 18.01 25.29 35.89
N PRO A 2 18.33 24.26 36.68
CA PRO A 2 19.04 23.07 36.20
C PRO A 2 18.15 22.15 35.36
N THR A 3 18.76 21.68 34.28
CA THR A 3 18.32 20.68 33.28
C THR A 3 17.96 19.33 33.89
N ARG A 4 16.95 18.65 33.32
CA ARG A 4 16.74 17.21 33.52
C ARG A 4 16.67 16.49 32.17
N ARG A 5 17.83 16.00 31.72
CA ARG A 5 17.94 14.97 30.67
C ARG A 5 17.41 13.65 31.22
N ARG A 6 16.46 13.03 30.53
CA ARG A 6 16.06 11.65 30.78
C ARG A 6 16.84 10.74 29.82
N LEU A 7 17.73 9.93 30.36
CA LEU A 7 18.38 8.81 29.70
C LEU A 7 17.47 7.59 29.85
N LEU A 8 17.05 6.98 28.75
CA LEU A 8 16.49 5.62 28.75
C LEU A 8 17.59 4.70 28.21
N ALA A 9 17.99 3.74 29.02
CA ALA A 9 18.89 2.65 28.67
C ALA A 9 18.32 1.34 29.21
N ALA A 10 18.13 0.36 28.32
CA ALA A 10 18.15 -1.10 28.52
C ALA A 10 17.49 -1.72 27.26
N ALA A 11 18.18 -2.32 26.30
CA ALA A 11 19.11 -3.47 26.29
C ALA A 11 18.41 -4.84 26.30
N GLY A 12 18.72 -5.64 25.26
CA GLY A 12 18.52 -7.10 25.17
C GLY A 12 17.31 -7.51 24.33
N LEU A 13 17.36 -8.47 23.39
CA LEU A 13 18.35 -9.49 23.03
C LEU A 13 18.20 -9.79 21.54
N ALA A 14 19.32 -9.97 20.83
CA ALA A 14 19.33 -10.59 19.51
C ALA A 14 19.17 -12.10 19.69
N ALA A 15 18.19 -12.70 19.02
CA ALA A 15 18.14 -14.12 18.74
C ALA A 15 18.02 -14.29 17.22
N ALA A 16 19.14 -14.59 16.58
CA ALA A 16 19.14 -15.12 15.22
C ALA A 16 18.82 -16.62 15.31
N SER A 17 17.64 -17.03 14.82
CA SER A 17 17.35 -18.43 14.54
C SER A 17 17.21 -18.60 13.03
N SER A 18 18.32 -18.95 12.38
CA SER A 18 18.32 -19.69 11.12
C SER A 18 17.87 -21.11 11.43
N GLY A 19 16.87 -21.62 10.71
CA GLY A 19 16.41 -22.99 10.91
C GLY A 19 15.30 -23.41 9.94
N CYS A 20 15.65 -23.59 8.67
CA CYS A 20 14.90 -24.44 7.77
C CYS A 20 14.96 -25.88 8.30
N MET A 21 13.83 -26.49 8.68
CA MET A 21 13.58 -27.93 8.46
C MET A 21 12.11 -28.29 8.72
N SER A 22 11.52 -28.83 7.67
CA SER A 22 10.17 -29.35 7.57
C SER A 22 9.96 -30.63 8.40
N ALA A 23 8.68 -30.88 8.70
CA ALA A 23 8.02 -32.18 8.83
C ALA A 23 7.55 -32.61 10.23
N LEU A 24 6.25 -32.99 10.24
CA LEU A 24 5.54 -33.93 11.11
C LEU A 24 4.68 -33.35 12.25
N GLY A 25 3.38 -33.19 11.97
CA GLY A 25 2.35 -33.99 12.65
C GLY A 25 1.54 -33.38 13.81
N ASN A 26 0.27 -33.10 13.50
CA ASN A 26 -0.94 -33.39 14.29
C ASN A 26 -1.41 -32.42 15.40
N ASP A 27 -2.39 -31.59 15.01
CA ASP A 27 -3.71 -31.36 15.64
C ASP A 27 -3.79 -30.69 17.02
N ASP A 28 -4.30 -29.46 16.99
CA ASP A 28 -5.40 -28.88 17.80
C ASP A 28 -5.10 -27.45 18.24
N GLY A 29 -5.84 -26.47 17.68
CA GLY A 29 -5.88 -25.11 18.24
C GLY A 29 -6.18 -24.01 17.23
N ASP A 30 -7.48 -23.69 17.12
CA ASP A 30 -8.05 -22.36 16.80
C ASP A 30 -7.52 -21.59 15.57
N ALA A 31 -8.30 -21.66 14.49
CA ALA A 31 -8.15 -20.82 13.32
C ALA A 31 -8.76 -19.42 13.58
N SER A 32 -7.92 -18.40 13.69
CA SER A 32 -8.26 -17.03 13.27
C SER A 32 -7.13 -16.55 12.38
N GLY A 33 -7.34 -16.70 11.08
CA GLY A 33 -6.39 -16.32 10.05
C GLY A 33 -6.47 -14.84 9.76
N ASP A 34 -5.39 -14.11 10.01
CA ASP A 34 -5.02 -12.97 9.19
C ASP A 34 -3.97 -13.46 8.21
N GLY A 35 -4.49 -13.99 7.10
CA GLY A 35 -3.68 -14.34 5.94
C GLY A 35 -3.07 -13.06 5.39
N GLU A 36 -1.81 -12.81 5.74
CA GLU A 36 -0.93 -12.03 4.90
C GLU A 36 -0.96 -12.69 3.51
N GLN A 37 -1.78 -12.14 2.62
CA GLN A 37 -1.73 -12.47 1.21
C GLN A 37 -0.38 -11.99 0.72
N SER A 38 0.61 -12.87 0.86
CA SER A 38 1.80 -12.89 0.04
C SER A 38 1.29 -12.93 -1.39
N VAL A 39 1.30 -11.77 -2.05
CA VAL A 39 1.08 -11.66 -3.49
C VAL A 39 2.30 -12.29 -4.15
N GLY A 40 2.34 -13.62 -4.12
CA GLY A 40 3.19 -14.45 -4.93
C GLY A 40 2.66 -14.41 -6.35
N GLY A 41 2.98 -13.34 -7.05
CA GLY A 41 2.68 -13.16 -8.46
C GLY A 41 3.91 -12.57 -9.15
N SER A 42 4.86 -13.41 -9.52
CA SER A 42 5.82 -13.10 -10.60
C SER A 42 5.07 -13.07 -11.93
N GLY A 43 4.13 -12.15 -12.07
CA GLY A 43 3.66 -11.70 -13.36
C GLY A 43 4.54 -10.52 -13.75
N ASP A 44 5.64 -10.77 -14.46
CA ASP A 44 6.42 -9.74 -15.17
C ASP A 44 5.62 -9.20 -16.39
N GLY A 45 4.31 -9.06 -16.23
CA GLY A 45 3.46 -8.35 -17.17
C GLY A 45 3.68 -6.88 -16.95
N ALA A 46 4.48 -6.25 -17.79
CA ALA A 46 4.64 -4.81 -17.74
C ALA A 46 3.27 -4.18 -18.06
N VAL A 47 2.67 -3.45 -17.10
CA VAL A 47 1.40 -2.74 -17.29
C VAL A 47 1.68 -1.31 -17.74
N ARG A 48 0.92 -0.82 -18.72
CA ARG A 48 0.87 0.62 -19.00
C ARG A 48 -0.33 1.21 -18.26
N LEU A 49 -0.08 1.98 -17.21
CA LEU A 49 -1.13 2.72 -16.52
C LEU A 49 -1.34 4.05 -17.28
N GLU A 50 -2.53 4.28 -17.81
CA GLU A 50 -2.80 5.50 -18.58
C GLU A 50 -3.50 6.57 -17.76
N ARG A 51 -4.65 6.22 -17.16
CA ARG A 51 -5.50 7.17 -16.46
C ARG A 51 -5.96 6.60 -15.13
N LEU A 52 -5.85 7.40 -14.09
CA LEU A 52 -6.53 7.17 -12.82
C LEU A 52 -7.68 8.15 -12.69
N SER A 53 -8.85 7.67 -12.26
CA SER A 53 -9.97 8.52 -11.90
C SER A 53 -10.28 8.36 -10.42
N LEU A 54 -10.58 9.46 -9.76
CA LEU A 54 -11.11 9.49 -8.41
C LEU A 54 -12.58 9.90 -8.49
N GLN A 55 -13.44 9.16 -7.81
CA GLN A 55 -14.87 9.38 -7.80
C GLN A 55 -15.36 9.38 -6.35
N ASN A 56 -16.07 10.44 -5.98
CA ASN A 56 -16.79 10.53 -4.72
C ASN A 56 -18.25 10.15 -4.97
N ASN A 57 -18.61 8.91 -4.60
CA ASN A 57 -19.97 8.40 -4.71
C ASN A 57 -20.81 8.66 -3.46
N HIS A 58 -20.33 9.50 -2.54
CA HIS A 58 -21.07 9.89 -1.33
C HIS A 58 -21.79 11.23 -1.54
N ASP A 59 -22.81 11.45 -0.71
CA ASP A 59 -23.59 12.69 -0.67
C ASP A 59 -22.90 13.80 0.16
N ALA A 60 -21.65 13.60 0.56
CA ALA A 60 -20.83 14.54 1.31
C ALA A 60 -19.48 14.75 0.62
N GLY A 61 -18.86 15.91 0.84
CA GLY A 61 -17.50 16.19 0.36
C GLY A 61 -16.47 15.37 1.13
N HIS A 62 -15.38 14.99 0.45
CA HIS A 62 -14.28 14.21 1.01
C HIS A 62 -12.92 14.67 0.48
N GLN A 63 -11.90 14.51 1.30
CA GLN A 63 -10.50 14.65 0.92
C GLN A 63 -9.92 13.27 0.62
N VAL A 64 -9.22 13.11 -0.50
CA VAL A 64 -8.48 11.88 -0.83
C VAL A 64 -7.02 12.20 -1.03
N GLN A 65 -6.13 11.57 -0.26
CA GLN A 65 -4.70 11.55 -0.57
C GLN A 65 -4.39 10.30 -1.39
N LEU A 66 -3.73 10.48 -2.54
CA LEU A 66 -3.40 9.43 -3.48
C LEU A 66 -1.89 9.42 -3.73
N ALA A 67 -1.28 8.24 -3.65
CA ALA A 67 0.08 8.00 -4.05
C ALA A 67 0.16 6.86 -5.08
N VAL A 68 1.03 6.99 -6.06
CA VAL A 68 1.32 5.94 -7.04
C VAL A 68 2.80 5.63 -6.98
N GLU A 69 3.13 4.36 -6.80
CA GLU A 69 4.49 3.85 -6.75
C GLU A 69 4.70 2.89 -7.92
N GLY A 70 5.84 3.00 -8.60
CA GLY A 70 6.36 1.99 -9.50
C GLY A 70 7.61 1.33 -8.91
N LYS A 71 8.27 0.47 -9.68
CA LYS A 71 9.50 -0.21 -9.25
C LYS A 71 10.62 0.73 -8.78
N GLU A 72 10.76 1.90 -9.40
CA GLU A 72 11.81 2.88 -9.08
C GLU A 72 11.46 3.81 -7.90
N GLY A 73 10.22 3.73 -7.38
CA GLY A 73 9.75 4.50 -6.24
C GLY A 73 8.46 5.28 -6.51
N LEU A 74 8.29 6.37 -5.77
CA LEU A 74 7.10 7.22 -5.81
C LEU A 74 7.04 7.99 -7.15
N LEU A 75 6.00 7.74 -7.93
CA LEU A 75 5.71 8.41 -9.20
C LEU A 75 4.72 9.56 -9.05
N HIS A 76 3.92 9.55 -7.97
CA HIS A 76 2.95 10.60 -7.70
C HIS A 76 2.53 10.63 -6.25
N MET A 77 2.27 11.84 -5.74
CA MET A 77 1.61 12.09 -4.46
C MET A 77 0.78 13.35 -4.59
N GLY A 78 -0.51 13.25 -4.30
CA GLY A 78 -1.44 14.38 -4.36
C GLY A 78 -2.56 14.26 -3.34
N THR A 79 -3.17 15.40 -3.02
CA THR A 79 -4.37 15.49 -2.19
C THR A 79 -5.47 16.17 -3.00
N TYR A 80 -6.66 15.58 -3.00
CA TYR A 80 -7.80 15.95 -3.83
C TYR A 80 -9.02 16.18 -2.96
N GLU A 81 -9.59 17.37 -3.03
CA GLU A 81 -10.90 17.68 -2.47
C GLU A 81 -11.97 17.32 -3.51
N LEU A 82 -12.93 16.48 -3.14
CA LEU A 82 -14.01 16.03 -4.01
C LEU A 82 -15.34 16.39 -3.37
N GLU A 83 -16.12 17.23 -4.06
CA GLU A 83 -17.51 17.50 -3.69
C GLU A 83 -18.37 16.23 -3.78
N ALA A 84 -19.53 16.26 -3.13
CA ALA A 84 -20.52 15.18 -3.19
C ALA A 84 -20.89 14.83 -4.64
N GLY A 85 -20.85 13.53 -4.98
CA GLY A 85 -21.17 13.04 -6.33
C GLY A 85 -20.21 13.47 -7.44
N SER A 86 -19.05 14.06 -7.11
CA SER A 86 -18.09 14.56 -8.09
C SER A 86 -16.90 13.63 -8.29
N GLY A 87 -16.10 13.89 -9.32
CA GLY A 87 -14.87 13.16 -9.57
C GLY A 87 -13.84 13.99 -10.33
N THR A 88 -12.62 13.49 -10.35
CA THR A 88 -11.50 14.10 -11.08
C THR A 88 -10.64 13.04 -11.75
N THR A 89 -9.90 13.45 -12.77
CA THR A 89 -8.84 12.64 -13.35
C THR A 89 -7.52 13.03 -12.71
N VAL A 90 -6.72 12.02 -12.38
CA VAL A 90 -5.41 12.18 -11.78
C VAL A 90 -4.37 11.98 -12.88
N GLU A 91 -3.56 13.01 -13.08
CA GLU A 91 -2.40 12.98 -13.97
C GLU A 91 -1.15 12.64 -13.15
N GLY A 92 -0.20 11.95 -13.77
CA GLY A 92 1.08 11.65 -13.15
C GLY A 92 2.07 10.95 -14.08
N ASP A 93 3.30 10.77 -13.58
CA ASP A 93 4.46 10.41 -14.40
C ASP A 93 4.47 8.94 -14.85
N TRP A 94 3.60 8.10 -14.27
CA TRP A 94 3.49 6.68 -14.60
C TRP A 94 3.05 6.40 -16.05
N THR A 95 2.49 7.39 -16.76
CA THR A 95 2.01 7.22 -18.14
C THR A 95 3.13 6.95 -19.16
N GLY A 96 4.35 7.38 -18.85
CA GLY A 96 5.54 7.18 -19.67
C GLY A 96 6.14 5.78 -19.57
N THR A 97 5.76 5.02 -18.54
CA THR A 97 6.42 3.75 -18.18
C THR A 97 5.50 2.55 -18.35
N THR A 98 6.11 1.39 -18.52
CA THR A 98 5.41 0.12 -18.45
C THR A 98 6.02 -0.67 -17.28
N ASP A 99 5.27 -0.84 -16.20
CA ASP A 99 5.78 -1.38 -14.92
C ASP A 99 4.65 -2.04 -14.11
N ALA A 100 4.97 -2.60 -12.95
CA ALA A 100 3.97 -3.00 -11.95
C ALA A 100 3.77 -1.83 -10.98
N TYR A 101 2.53 -1.42 -10.77
CA TYR A 101 2.23 -0.26 -9.93
C TYR A 101 1.59 -0.66 -8.61
N ARG A 102 1.83 0.14 -7.58
CA ARG A 102 1.04 0.15 -6.35
C ARG A 102 0.36 1.50 -6.20
N VAL A 103 -0.96 1.48 -6.04
CA VAL A 103 -1.76 2.67 -5.79
C VAL A 103 -2.18 2.67 -4.33
N ASN A 104 -1.85 3.73 -3.60
CA ASN A 104 -2.17 3.91 -2.20
C ASN A 104 -3.13 5.09 -2.06
N GLY A 105 -4.24 4.90 -1.35
CA GLY A 105 -5.25 5.93 -1.11
C GLY A 105 -5.58 6.06 0.37
N ARG A 106 -5.74 7.30 0.85
CA ARG A 106 -6.29 7.62 2.17
C ARG A 106 -7.52 8.49 1.98
N LEU A 107 -8.66 8.05 2.51
CA LEU A 107 -9.89 8.84 2.56
C LEU A 107 -9.91 9.64 3.87
N ASP A 108 -10.05 10.94 3.75
CA ASP A 108 -9.97 11.93 4.83
C ASP A 108 -8.76 11.64 5.73
N ASP A 109 -9.00 11.46 7.04
CA ASP A 109 -8.00 11.08 8.02
C ASP A 109 -7.98 9.58 8.36
N GLY A 110 -8.62 8.75 7.53
CA GLY A 110 -8.74 7.31 7.72
C GLY A 110 -7.43 6.52 7.50
N GLU A 111 -7.59 5.21 7.43
CA GLU A 111 -6.49 4.28 7.12
C GLU A 111 -6.11 4.35 5.64
N ILE A 112 -4.84 4.06 5.35
CA ILE A 112 -4.36 3.90 3.98
C ILE A 112 -4.84 2.54 3.46
N ARG A 113 -5.37 2.54 2.24
CA ARG A 113 -5.70 1.36 1.45
C ARG A 113 -4.75 1.26 0.26
N SER A 114 -4.35 0.05 -0.09
CA SER A 114 -3.40 -0.20 -1.17
C SER A 114 -3.93 -1.23 -2.15
N ALA A 115 -3.69 -1.02 -3.45
CA ALA A 115 -4.00 -1.95 -4.51
C ALA A 115 -2.78 -2.13 -5.44
N GLY A 116 -2.48 -3.38 -5.80
CA GLY A 116 -1.49 -3.69 -6.82
C GLY A 116 -2.14 -3.68 -8.21
N VAL A 117 -1.43 -3.15 -9.19
CA VAL A 117 -1.80 -3.17 -10.60
C VAL A 117 -0.69 -3.89 -11.36
N THR A 118 -0.92 -5.17 -11.63
CA THR A 118 0.08 -6.10 -12.21
C THR A 118 -0.34 -6.71 -13.53
N GLU A 119 -1.60 -6.50 -13.93
CA GLU A 119 -2.15 -7.02 -15.19
C GLU A 119 -2.91 -5.90 -15.90
N GLY A 120 -2.66 -5.77 -17.20
CA GLY A 120 -3.42 -4.87 -18.06
C GLY A 120 -4.70 -5.53 -18.57
N VAL A 121 -5.71 -4.73 -18.87
CA VAL A 121 -6.84 -5.17 -19.71
C VAL A 121 -6.31 -5.18 -21.15
N GLY A 122 -6.08 -6.37 -21.71
CA GLY A 122 -5.59 -6.52 -23.09
C GLY A 122 -6.54 -5.92 -24.12
N ASP A 123 -5.98 -5.44 -25.24
CA ASP A 123 -6.71 -4.99 -26.43
C ASP A 123 -7.55 -6.09 -27.10
#